data_AF-A0AAJ2IV98-F1
#
_entry.id   AF-A0AAJ2IV98-F1
#
_cell.length_a   1.000
_cell.length_b   1.000
_cell.length_c   1.000
_cell.angle_alpha   90.00
_cell.angle_beta   90.00
_cell.angle_gamma   90.00
#
_symmetry.space_group_name_H-M   'P 1'
#
loop_
_entity.id
_entity.type
_entity.pdbx_description
1 polymer ?
#
loop_
_entity_poly.entity_id
_entity_poly.type
_entity_poly.pdbx_seq_one_letter_code
_entity_poly.pdbx_strand_id
1 'polypeptide(L)'
;MNLYIPTTVSGSVTAGSYKDNAKTTIINAYGVDLSSTPKNSTVNIGGVQLTKTDGTSAITSSPATFVLVRAKDAAAAEVLVKKHASSFNGSSSDLSSLPTAYSSTDKASFVTQADGTIAVKTTGASGVATFSGLNLVDTNTDTENTSNYFAVEVIAPDGFQLPTATTAANVTKVNASTTPAAHNNDIVNNKPFPLPFTGGAGIVAVVLVAGAAGFAAMVIRKKKQEVEVDSK
;
A
#
# COMPACT_ATOMS: atom_id res chain seq x y z
N MET A 1 41.31 13.24 28.91
CA MET A 1 40.61 14.02 27.87
C MET A 1 39.71 13.06 27.12
N ASN A 2 38.39 13.25 27.19
CA ASN A 2 37.46 12.45 26.41
C ASN A 2 37.26 13.16 25.07
N LEU A 3 37.63 12.50 23.97
CA LEU A 3 37.39 12.99 22.62
C LEU A 3 36.07 12.40 22.13
N TYR A 4 35.08 13.25 21.93
CA TYR A 4 33.81 12.87 21.30
C TYR A 4 33.87 13.24 19.82
N ILE A 5 33.71 12.25 18.95
CA ILE A 5 33.69 12.45 17.50
C ILE A 5 32.24 12.22 17.04
N PRO A 6 31.46 13.28 16.78
CA PRO A 6 30.13 13.11 16.19
C PRO A 6 30.28 12.61 14.76
N THR A 7 29.58 11.53 14.43
CA THR A 7 29.51 10.99 13.07
C THR A 7 28.13 11.28 12.50
N THR A 8 28.07 11.84 11.30
CA THR A 8 26.82 12.02 10.55
C THR A 8 26.86 11.17 9.29
N VAL A 9 25.72 10.60 8.90
CA VAL A 9 25.56 10.01 7.57
C VAL A 9 25.33 11.17 6.60
N SER A 10 26.26 11.38 5.66
CA SER A 10 26.15 12.43 4.65
C SER A 10 25.41 11.92 3.40
N GLY A 11 24.66 12.81 2.72
CA GLY A 11 23.94 12.49 1.49
C GLY A 11 22.48 12.09 1.70
N SER A 12 21.86 11.53 0.65
CA SER A 12 20.48 11.02 0.72
C SER A 12 20.41 9.78 1.62
N VAL A 13 19.58 9.86 2.65
CA VAL A 13 19.35 8.75 3.58
C VAL A 13 18.67 7.60 2.83
N THR A 14 19.44 6.55 2.58
CA THR A 14 18.97 5.31 1.94
C THR A 14 18.98 4.18 2.95
N ALA A 15 18.21 3.11 2.68
CA ALA A 15 18.27 1.92 3.51
C ALA A 15 19.66 1.27 3.38
N GLY A 16 20.25 0.87 4.50
CA GLY A 16 21.59 0.28 4.52
C GLY A 16 22.21 0.25 5.90
N SER A 17 23.42 -0.31 5.97
CA SER A 17 24.26 -0.31 7.18
C SER A 17 25.48 0.57 6.93
N TYR A 18 25.59 1.66 7.67
CA TYR A 18 26.66 2.64 7.54
C TYR A 18 27.65 2.43 8.69
N LYS A 19 28.92 2.17 8.34
CA LYS A 19 29.97 1.90 9.31
C LYS A 19 30.89 3.09 9.43
N ASP A 20 31.17 3.49 10.65
CA ASP A 20 32.24 4.44 10.96
C ASP A 20 33.34 3.74 11.76
N ASN A 21 34.57 4.19 11.53
CA ASN A 21 35.75 3.68 12.21
C ASN A 21 36.65 4.84 12.64
N ALA A 22 36.65 5.13 13.95
CA ALA A 22 37.47 6.17 14.54
C ALA A 22 38.77 5.59 15.11
N LYS A 23 39.90 6.17 14.69
CA LYS A 23 41.25 5.87 15.20
C LYS A 23 42.00 7.16 15.52
N THR A 24 42.68 7.23 16.67
CA THR A 24 43.66 8.27 16.93
C THR A 24 45.04 7.79 16.51
N THR A 25 45.81 8.65 15.83
CA THR A 25 47.21 8.38 15.51
C THR A 25 48.08 9.30 16.37
N ILE A 26 48.89 8.71 17.26
CA ILE A 26 49.76 9.44 18.18
C ILE A 26 51.15 8.83 18.10
N ILE A 27 52.14 9.62 17.66
CA ILE A 27 53.56 9.24 17.70
C ILE A 27 54.23 10.21 18.67
N ASN A 28 54.92 9.68 19.69
CA ASN A 28 55.64 10.55 20.62
C ASN A 28 56.94 11.09 20.01
N ALA A 29 57.61 12.02 20.70
CA ALA A 29 58.87 12.63 20.23
C ALA A 29 60.03 11.63 20.03
N TYR A 30 59.89 10.40 20.53
CA TYR A 30 60.84 9.30 20.40
C TYR A 30 60.45 8.28 19.33
N GLY A 31 59.39 8.53 18.55
CA GLY A 31 58.93 7.63 17.49
C GLY A 31 58.08 6.44 17.97
N VAL A 32 57.68 6.40 19.25
CA VAL A 32 56.81 5.33 19.76
C VAL A 32 55.36 5.59 19.37
N ASP A 33 54.72 4.58 18.78
CA ASP A 33 53.30 4.61 18.45
C ASP A 33 52.43 4.36 19.69
N LEU A 34 51.58 5.34 20.01
CA LEU A 34 50.60 5.34 21.10
C LEU A 34 49.16 5.43 20.56
N SER A 35 48.97 5.08 19.28
CA SER A 35 47.66 5.08 18.62
C SER A 35 46.64 4.20 19.34
N SER A 36 45.37 4.59 19.27
CA SER A 36 44.30 3.77 19.84
C SER A 36 43.98 2.56 18.95
N THR A 37 43.43 1.52 19.59
CA THR A 37 42.66 0.51 18.85
C THR A 37 41.42 1.19 18.23
N PRO A 38 41.13 0.93 16.95
CA PRO A 38 39.99 1.55 16.30
C PRO A 38 38.66 1.22 17.00
N LYS A 39 37.77 2.20 17.11
CA LYS A 39 36.41 2.03 17.63
C LYS A 39 35.43 2.10 16.46
N ASN A 40 34.63 1.04 16.32
CA ASN A 40 33.66 0.93 15.25
C ASN A 40 32.27 1.30 15.75
N SER A 41 31.54 2.03 14.93
CA SER A 41 30.12 2.32 15.09
C SER A 41 29.39 1.85 13.83
N THR A 42 28.14 1.41 13.98
CA THR A 42 27.29 1.07 12.84
C THR A 42 25.92 1.69 13.04
N VAL A 43 25.43 2.39 12.03
CA VAL A 43 24.06 2.90 11.97
C VAL A 43 23.30 2.09 10.93
N ASN A 44 22.22 1.45 11.36
CA ASN A 44 21.33 0.71 10.48
C ASN A 44 20.14 1.59 10.13
N ILE A 45 19.94 1.82 8.84
CA ILE A 45 18.84 2.62 8.32
C ILE A 45 17.92 1.69 7.55
N GLY A 46 16.65 1.72 7.90
CA GLY A 46 15.62 0.91 7.26
C GLY A 46 15.01 1.54 6.04
N GLY A 47 14.43 0.67 5.23
CA GLY A 47 13.49 1.02 4.20
C GLY A 47 12.46 -0.08 4.02
N VAL A 48 11.45 0.24 3.24
CA VAL A 48 10.39 -0.67 2.81
C VAL A 48 10.25 -0.50 1.30
N GLN A 49 10.21 -1.61 0.58
CA GLN A 49 9.70 -1.66 -0.78
C GLN A 49 8.32 -2.32 -0.74
N LEU A 50 7.32 -1.63 -1.28
CA LEU A 50 5.96 -2.12 -1.46
C LEU A 50 5.78 -2.51 -2.91
N THR A 51 5.24 -3.70 -3.17
CA THR A 51 4.88 -4.10 -4.53
C THR A 51 3.37 -4.19 -4.63
N LYS A 52 2.79 -3.37 -5.51
CA LYS A 52 1.35 -3.37 -5.74
C LYS A 52 1.00 -4.47 -6.71
N THR A 53 0.12 -5.39 -6.33
CA THR A 53 -0.27 -6.53 -7.18
C THR A 53 -1.78 -6.63 -7.38
N ASP A 54 -2.17 -7.39 -8.40
CA ASP A 54 -3.56 -7.83 -8.64
C ASP A 54 -3.85 -9.22 -8.04
N GLY A 55 -2.97 -9.69 -7.16
CA GLY A 55 -2.99 -11.03 -6.59
C GLY A 55 -2.16 -12.06 -7.36
N THR A 56 -1.75 -11.75 -8.60
CA THR A 56 -0.90 -12.64 -9.42
C THR A 56 0.39 -11.95 -9.87
N SER A 57 0.31 -10.68 -10.25
CA SER A 57 1.45 -9.94 -10.81
C SER A 57 1.46 -8.50 -10.35
N ALA A 58 2.61 -7.85 -10.45
CA ALA A 58 2.73 -6.42 -10.17
C ALA A 58 1.85 -5.61 -11.14
N ILE A 59 1.12 -4.64 -10.60
CA ILE A 59 0.35 -3.68 -11.39
C ILE A 59 1.31 -2.61 -11.87
N THR A 60 1.64 -2.64 -13.17
CA THR A 60 2.58 -1.72 -13.82
C THR A 60 1.89 -0.71 -14.74
N SER A 61 0.60 -0.91 -15.03
CA SER A 61 -0.18 -0.10 -15.96
C SER A 61 -0.65 1.24 -15.38
N SER A 62 -0.79 1.33 -14.05
CA SER A 62 -1.25 2.52 -13.36
C SER A 62 -0.70 2.55 -11.93
N PRO A 63 -0.43 3.73 -11.36
CA PRO A 63 0.22 3.82 -10.07
C PRO A 63 -0.76 3.70 -8.88
N ALA A 64 -0.27 3.15 -7.77
CA ALA A 64 -0.90 3.28 -6.45
C ALA A 64 -0.11 4.25 -5.57
N THR A 65 -0.77 4.93 -4.64
CA THR A 65 -0.14 5.85 -3.68
C THR A 65 -0.33 5.37 -2.26
N PHE A 66 0.75 5.43 -1.47
CA PHE A 66 0.82 4.94 -0.10
C PHE A 66 1.39 5.99 0.84
N VAL A 67 1.00 5.87 2.11
CA VAL A 67 1.70 6.43 3.27
C VAL A 67 2.06 5.31 4.24
N LEU A 68 2.95 5.59 5.19
CA LEU A 68 3.25 4.65 6.28
C LEU A 68 2.75 5.17 7.62
N VAL A 69 2.23 4.25 8.43
CA VAL A 69 1.99 4.43 9.86
C VAL A 69 3.07 3.67 10.61
N ARG A 70 3.74 4.34 11.54
CA ARG A 70 4.51 3.70 12.60
C ARG A 70 3.57 3.46 13.77
N ALA A 71 3.44 2.22 14.23
CA ALA A 71 2.57 1.89 15.36
C ALA A 71 3.15 0.79 16.23
N LYS A 72 2.63 0.67 17.45
CA LYS A 72 2.96 -0.45 18.35
C LYS A 72 2.55 -1.79 17.75
N ASP A 73 1.36 -1.87 17.17
CA ASP A 73 0.74 -3.08 16.63
C ASP A 73 -0.28 -2.72 15.55
N ALA A 74 -0.87 -3.74 14.93
CA ALA A 74 -1.87 -3.57 13.88
C ALA A 74 -3.11 -2.85 14.38
N ALA A 75 -3.57 -3.15 15.60
CA ALA A 75 -4.76 -2.53 16.18
C ALA A 75 -4.58 -1.01 16.33
N ALA A 76 -3.41 -0.56 16.82
CA ALA A 76 -3.09 0.86 16.92
C ALA A 76 -3.06 1.55 15.55
N ALA A 77 -2.46 0.90 14.53
CA ALA A 77 -2.45 1.44 13.17
C ALA A 77 -3.86 1.58 12.59
N GLU A 78 -4.69 0.53 12.72
CA GLU A 78 -6.06 0.54 12.24
C GLU A 78 -6.92 1.60 12.94
N VAL A 79 -6.80 1.76 14.26
CA VAL A 79 -7.52 2.77 15.02
C VAL A 79 -7.16 4.17 14.52
N LEU A 80 -5.86 4.44 14.31
CA LEU A 80 -5.40 5.73 13.79
C LEU A 80 -5.99 6.00 12.39
N VAL A 81 -5.95 5.01 11.49
CA VAL A 81 -6.49 5.17 10.13
C VAL A 81 -8.00 5.36 10.13
N LYS A 82 -8.76 4.60 10.94
CA LYS A 82 -10.21 4.77 11.09
C LYS A 82 -10.58 6.15 11.60
N LYS A 83 -9.84 6.67 12.59
CA LYS A 83 -10.04 8.02 13.16
C LYS A 83 -9.88 9.13 12.12
N HIS A 84 -9.04 8.91 11.12
CA HIS A 84 -8.77 9.87 10.03
C HIS A 84 -9.26 9.37 8.66
N ALA A 85 -10.28 8.51 8.63
CA ALA A 85 -10.74 7.85 7.41
C ALA A 85 -11.11 8.82 6.28
N SER A 86 -11.61 10.01 6.62
CA SER A 86 -11.98 11.06 5.66
C SER A 86 -10.81 11.57 4.82
N SER A 87 -9.57 11.48 5.33
CA SER A 87 -8.35 11.89 4.61
C SER A 87 -7.92 10.87 3.54
N PHE A 88 -8.52 9.67 3.51
CA PHE A 88 -8.22 8.59 2.56
C PHE A 88 -9.33 8.48 1.51
N ASN A 89 -9.50 9.53 0.72
CA ASN A 89 -10.60 9.73 -0.22
C ASN A 89 -10.20 9.51 -1.70
N GLY A 90 -9.11 8.79 -1.96
CA GLY A 90 -8.57 8.63 -3.32
C GLY A 90 -7.75 9.83 -3.81
N SER A 91 -7.39 10.76 -2.93
CA SER A 91 -6.55 11.93 -3.20
C SER A 91 -5.49 12.11 -2.12
N SER A 92 -4.39 12.81 -2.44
CA SER A 92 -3.35 13.17 -1.47
C SER A 92 -3.57 14.54 -0.82
N SER A 93 -4.63 15.26 -1.19
CA SER A 93 -4.88 16.66 -0.78
C SER A 93 -5.03 16.84 0.73
N ASP A 94 -5.57 15.83 1.42
CA ASP A 94 -6.00 15.97 2.82
C ASP A 94 -5.02 15.33 3.81
N LEU A 95 -3.91 14.80 3.31
CA LEU A 95 -2.91 14.07 4.11
C LEU A 95 -2.12 14.99 5.05
N SER A 96 -1.99 16.28 4.73
CA SER A 96 -1.24 17.23 5.56
C SER A 96 -1.83 17.45 6.95
N SER A 97 -3.08 17.05 7.18
CA SER A 97 -3.76 17.12 8.47
C SER A 97 -3.50 15.91 9.39
N LEU A 98 -2.80 14.89 8.89
CA LEU A 98 -2.57 13.65 9.63
C LEU A 98 -1.52 13.85 10.75
N PRO A 99 -1.69 13.17 11.91
CA PRO A 99 -0.79 13.32 13.04
C PRO A 99 0.59 12.68 12.77
N THR A 100 1.62 13.50 12.79
CA THR A 100 3.02 13.10 12.54
C THR A 100 3.80 12.77 13.82
N ALA A 101 3.43 13.38 14.95
CA ALA A 101 4.02 13.09 16.25
C ALA A 101 3.48 11.77 16.82
N TYR A 102 4.38 10.95 17.39
CA TYR A 102 3.97 9.72 18.06
C TYR A 102 3.14 10.03 19.30
N SER A 103 1.90 9.55 19.31
CA SER A 103 0.98 9.66 20.43
C SER A 103 1.14 8.45 21.33
N SER A 104 1.43 8.64 22.62
CA SER A 104 1.42 7.53 23.61
C SER A 104 0.01 6.97 23.84
N THR A 105 -1.01 7.79 23.60
CA THR A 105 -2.44 7.41 23.66
C THR A 105 -2.83 6.55 22.47
N ASP A 106 -2.59 7.02 21.24
CA ASP A 106 -2.96 6.29 20.02
C ASP A 106 -1.95 5.18 19.69
N LYS A 107 -0.75 5.21 20.29
CA LYS A 107 0.38 4.29 20.06
C LYS A 107 0.77 4.19 18.59
N ALA A 108 0.61 5.28 17.87
CA ALA A 108 0.84 5.37 16.43
C ALA A 108 1.10 6.81 15.99
N SER A 109 1.75 6.96 14.84
CA SER A 109 1.84 8.20 14.05
C SER A 109 2.10 7.90 12.59
N PHE A 110 1.82 8.87 11.72
CA PHE A 110 2.26 8.78 10.34
C PHE A 110 3.76 9.08 10.22
N VAL A 111 4.43 8.35 9.33
CA VAL A 111 5.85 8.53 9.04
C VAL A 111 6.04 9.81 8.24
N THR A 112 7.05 10.58 8.61
CA THR A 112 7.42 11.83 7.93
C THR A 112 8.70 11.71 7.13
N GLN A 113 8.88 12.64 6.21
CA GLN A 113 10.17 12.94 5.60
C GLN A 113 10.99 13.85 6.53
N ALA A 114 12.22 14.17 6.12
CA ALA A 114 13.13 15.02 6.89
C ALA A 114 12.60 16.46 7.11
N ASP A 115 11.72 16.94 6.22
CA ASP A 115 11.06 18.25 6.32
C ASP A 115 9.83 18.25 7.24
N GLY A 116 9.50 17.11 7.87
CA GLY A 116 8.35 16.95 8.76
C GLY A 116 7.01 16.73 8.04
N THR A 117 6.98 16.72 6.71
CA THR A 117 5.77 16.38 5.93
C THR A 117 5.54 14.88 5.91
N ILE A 118 4.28 14.46 5.72
CA ILE A 118 3.93 13.03 5.58
C ILE A 118 4.72 12.41 4.42
N ALA A 119 5.34 11.26 4.67
CA ALA A 119 5.96 10.48 3.63
C ALA A 119 4.88 9.85 2.74
N VAL A 120 4.72 10.41 1.54
CA VAL A 120 3.84 9.89 0.48
C VAL A 120 4.70 9.29 -0.62
N LYS A 121 4.40 8.06 -1.03
CA LYS A 121 5.10 7.38 -2.13
C LYS A 121 4.12 6.75 -3.09
N THR A 122 4.40 6.94 -4.38
CA THR A 122 3.62 6.40 -5.48
C THR A 122 4.43 5.31 -6.17
N THR A 123 3.79 4.22 -6.58
CA THR A 123 4.48 3.14 -7.30
C THR A 123 4.97 3.63 -8.66
N GLY A 124 6.21 3.28 -9.01
CA GLY A 124 6.77 3.55 -10.34
C GLY A 124 6.30 2.54 -11.40
N ALA A 125 6.92 2.59 -12.57
CA ALA A 125 6.60 1.72 -13.72
C ALA A 125 6.77 0.21 -13.43
N SER A 126 7.53 -0.16 -12.40
CA SER A 126 7.67 -1.55 -11.93
C SER A 126 6.57 -2.00 -10.96
N GLY A 127 5.60 -1.13 -10.63
CA GLY A 127 4.59 -1.40 -9.60
C GLY A 127 5.14 -1.31 -8.17
N VAL A 128 6.34 -0.75 -8.00
CA VAL A 128 7.04 -0.67 -6.70
C VAL A 128 7.11 0.76 -6.17
N ALA A 129 6.84 0.93 -4.87
CA ALA A 129 7.05 2.18 -4.12
C ALA A 129 8.09 1.95 -3.01
N THR A 130 8.97 2.94 -2.79
CA THR A 130 10.09 2.82 -1.83
C THR A 130 10.03 3.90 -0.76
N PHE A 131 10.04 3.46 0.50
CA PHE A 131 10.29 4.28 1.68
C PHE A 131 11.71 4.01 2.19
N SER A 132 12.41 5.05 2.65
CA SER A 132 13.77 4.96 3.18
C SER A 132 13.92 5.92 4.37
N GLY A 133 14.96 5.72 5.17
CA GLY A 133 15.16 6.51 6.39
C GLY A 133 14.29 6.07 7.56
N LEU A 134 13.83 4.82 7.54
CA LEU A 134 13.02 4.25 8.61
C LEU A 134 13.94 3.82 9.76
N ASN A 135 13.51 4.05 10.99
CA ASN A 135 14.21 3.50 12.15
C ASN A 135 13.99 1.97 12.19
N LEU A 136 15.08 1.22 12.29
CA LEU A 136 15.08 -0.21 12.61
C LEU A 136 15.66 -0.31 14.01
N VAL A 137 15.04 -1.07 14.91
CA VAL A 137 15.59 -1.22 16.26
C VAL A 137 17.05 -1.66 16.19
N ASP A 138 17.92 -0.86 16.82
CA ASP A 138 19.23 -1.31 17.26
C ASP A 138 19.11 -1.74 18.72
N THR A 139 19.71 -2.88 19.06
CA THR A 139 19.72 -3.50 20.40
C THR A 139 20.36 -2.63 21.48
N ASN A 140 20.83 -1.43 21.15
CA ASN A 140 21.83 -0.71 21.91
C ASN A 140 21.30 0.53 22.65
N THR A 141 20.11 1.06 22.31
CA THR A 141 19.58 2.28 22.99
C THR A 141 18.08 2.55 22.86
N ASP A 142 17.32 1.84 22.02
CA ASP A 142 15.95 2.25 21.69
C ASP A 142 14.89 1.45 22.48
N THR A 143 14.53 1.94 23.66
CA THR A 143 13.58 1.28 24.58
C THR A 143 12.11 1.55 24.26
N GLU A 144 11.80 2.48 23.35
CA GLU A 144 10.42 2.80 22.94
C GLU A 144 10.08 2.14 21.60
N ASN A 145 9.97 0.82 21.68
CA ASN A 145 9.70 -0.07 20.56
C ASN A 145 8.41 0.28 19.80
N THR A 146 8.56 0.79 18.58
CA THR A 146 7.55 0.67 17.50
C THR A 146 8.22 0.35 16.17
N SER A 147 8.82 -0.83 16.08
CA SER A 147 9.40 -1.39 14.84
C SER A 147 8.37 -1.70 13.76
N ASN A 148 7.08 -1.57 14.06
CA ASN A 148 6.02 -2.00 13.16
C ASN A 148 5.58 -0.84 12.29
N TYR A 149 5.80 -1.02 11.00
CA TYR A 149 5.30 -0.14 9.96
C TYR A 149 4.10 -0.79 9.29
N PHE A 150 3.13 0.05 8.92
CA PHE A 150 1.93 -0.35 8.23
C PHE A 150 1.74 0.57 7.03
N ALA A 151 1.68 0.00 5.84
CA ALA A 151 1.32 0.74 4.64
C ALA A 151 -0.18 1.00 4.63
N VAL A 152 -0.55 2.22 4.28
CA VAL A 152 -1.93 2.64 4.08
C VAL A 152 -2.09 3.07 2.64
N GLU A 153 -2.91 2.36 1.88
CA GLU A 153 -3.22 2.76 0.50
C GLU A 153 -4.13 3.99 0.52
N VAL A 154 -3.71 5.02 -0.22
CA VAL A 154 -4.42 6.31 -0.34
C VAL A 154 -5.11 6.42 -1.69
N ILE A 155 -4.44 5.99 -2.76
CA ILE A 155 -4.94 6.03 -4.13
C ILE A 155 -4.70 4.65 -4.73
N ALA A 156 -5.76 3.98 -5.19
CA ALA A 156 -5.66 2.71 -5.89
C ALA A 156 -5.28 2.92 -7.36
N PRO A 157 -4.67 1.92 -8.02
CA PRO A 157 -4.44 1.96 -9.47
C PRO A 157 -5.75 2.09 -10.25
N ASP A 158 -5.71 2.74 -11.41
CA ASP A 158 -6.87 2.87 -12.30
C ASP A 158 -7.52 1.52 -12.60
N GLY A 159 -8.85 1.45 -12.47
CA GLY A 159 -9.62 0.22 -12.67
C GLY A 159 -9.62 -0.73 -11.47
N PHE A 160 -9.00 -0.36 -10.34
CA PHE A 160 -9.06 -1.08 -9.07
C PHE A 160 -9.85 -0.31 -8.03
N GLN A 161 -10.45 -1.03 -7.08
CA GLN A 161 -11.14 -0.41 -5.96
C GLN A 161 -10.14 -0.09 -4.85
N LEU A 162 -10.19 1.14 -4.32
CA LEU A 162 -9.49 1.49 -3.08
C LEU A 162 -10.16 0.80 -1.89
N PRO A 163 -9.43 0.00 -1.09
CA PRO A 163 -9.99 -0.59 0.13
C PRO A 163 -10.41 0.50 1.12
N THR A 164 -11.51 0.27 1.85
CA THR A 164 -12.09 1.33 2.70
C THR A 164 -11.29 1.59 3.99
N ALA A 165 -11.00 2.86 4.26
CA ALA A 165 -10.33 3.29 5.49
C ALA A 165 -11.25 3.22 6.73
N THR A 166 -12.58 3.28 6.57
CA THR A 166 -13.54 3.22 7.69
C THR A 166 -13.50 1.90 8.44
N THR A 167 -13.06 0.83 7.77
CA THR A 167 -12.79 -0.48 8.40
C THR A 167 -11.30 -0.80 8.48
N ALA A 168 -10.43 0.14 8.11
CA ALA A 168 -8.99 -0.05 7.93
C ALA A 168 -8.60 -1.17 6.95
N ALA A 169 -9.44 -1.47 5.96
CA ALA A 169 -9.13 -2.48 4.94
C ALA A 169 -7.95 -2.08 4.03
N ASN A 170 -7.57 -0.81 4.02
CA ASN A 170 -6.41 -0.28 3.29
C ASN A 170 -5.10 -0.34 4.09
N VAL A 171 -5.10 -0.94 5.29
CA VAL A 171 -3.93 -1.05 6.15
C VAL A 171 -3.29 -2.41 5.98
N THR A 172 -1.99 -2.44 5.68
CA THR A 172 -1.21 -3.67 5.52
C THR A 172 0.08 -3.58 6.34
N LYS A 173 0.38 -4.60 7.15
CA LYS A 173 1.67 -4.67 7.87
C LYS A 173 2.81 -4.83 6.86
N VAL A 174 3.90 -4.11 7.08
CA VAL A 174 5.09 -4.19 6.22
C VAL A 174 6.36 -4.46 7.01
N ASN A 175 7.28 -5.19 6.39
CA ASN A 175 8.57 -5.55 6.91
C ASN A 175 9.61 -4.55 6.41
N ALA A 176 10.16 -3.76 7.33
CA ALA A 176 11.28 -2.88 7.07
C ALA A 176 12.62 -3.63 7.21
N SER A 177 13.60 -3.27 6.39
CA SER A 177 14.93 -3.90 6.35
C SER A 177 16.00 -2.88 5.93
N THR A 178 17.27 -3.15 6.26
CA THR A 178 18.42 -2.43 5.69
C THR A 178 18.65 -2.76 4.22
N THR A 179 18.04 -3.84 3.73
CA THR A 179 18.09 -4.32 2.34
C THR A 179 16.66 -4.57 1.85
N PRO A 180 15.83 -3.51 1.72
CA PRO A 180 14.47 -3.69 1.24
C PRO A 180 14.48 -4.20 -0.19
N ALA A 181 13.61 -5.16 -0.51
CA ALA A 181 13.49 -5.75 -1.83
C ALA A 181 12.02 -5.79 -2.26
N ALA A 182 11.78 -5.74 -3.58
CA ALA A 182 10.45 -5.98 -4.15
C ALA A 182 9.92 -7.36 -3.71
N HIS A 183 8.60 -7.50 -3.63
CA HIS A 183 7.90 -8.70 -3.14
C HIS A 183 8.13 -9.11 -1.68
N ASN A 184 8.93 -8.37 -0.91
CA ASN A 184 8.94 -8.54 0.56
C ASN A 184 7.64 -8.05 1.20
N ASN A 185 6.89 -7.19 0.50
CA ASN A 185 5.63 -6.61 0.93
C ASN A 185 4.68 -6.45 -0.26
N ASP A 186 3.97 -7.52 -0.62
CA ASP A 186 2.93 -7.46 -1.65
C ASP A 186 1.62 -6.91 -1.08
N ILE A 187 1.05 -5.93 -1.77
CA ILE A 187 -0.25 -5.33 -1.43
C ILE A 187 -1.21 -5.57 -2.59
N VAL A 188 -2.23 -6.40 -2.35
CA VAL A 188 -3.21 -6.83 -3.35
C VAL A 188 -4.38 -5.85 -3.43
N ASN A 189 -4.77 -5.47 -4.65
CA ASN A 189 -6.07 -4.83 -4.90
C ASN A 189 -6.89 -5.74 -5.78
N ASN A 190 -8.16 -5.86 -5.42
CA ASN A 190 -9.12 -6.57 -6.24
C ASN A 190 -9.63 -5.61 -7.32
N LYS A 191 -9.69 -6.10 -8.56
CA LYS A 191 -10.48 -5.42 -9.59
C LYS A 191 -11.95 -5.50 -9.17
N PRO A 192 -12.73 -4.43 -9.33
CA PRO A 192 -14.17 -4.52 -9.23
C PRO A 192 -14.64 -5.60 -10.19
N PHE A 193 -15.58 -6.45 -9.78
CA PHE A 193 -16.23 -7.35 -10.72
C PHE A 193 -16.90 -6.49 -11.81
N PRO A 194 -16.51 -6.64 -13.09
CA PRO A 194 -17.23 -5.96 -14.16
C PRO A 194 -18.64 -6.52 -14.14
N LEU A 195 -19.61 -5.67 -13.79
CA LEU A 195 -21.00 -6.02 -13.98
C LEU A 195 -21.22 -6.22 -15.48
N PRO A 196 -21.86 -7.32 -15.93
CA PRO A 196 -22.25 -7.43 -17.33
C PRO A 196 -23.07 -6.19 -17.66
N PHE A 197 -22.69 -5.50 -18.74
CA PHE A 197 -23.38 -4.28 -19.17
C PHE A 197 -24.89 -4.51 -19.13
N THR A 198 -25.60 -3.93 -18.15
CA THR A 198 -27.02 -3.63 -18.31
C THR A 198 -27.09 -2.39 -19.18
N GLY A 199 -26.59 -2.51 -20.41
CA GLY A 199 -26.60 -1.45 -21.38
C GLY A 199 -28.04 -1.05 -21.65
N GLY A 200 -28.33 0.25 -21.55
CA GLY A 200 -29.55 0.88 -22.06
C GLY A 200 -29.66 0.84 -23.59
N ALA A 201 -29.25 -0.26 -24.21
CA ALA A 201 -29.35 -0.59 -25.62
C ALA A 201 -29.31 -2.12 -25.83
N GLY A 202 -30.06 -2.86 -25.01
CA GLY A 202 -30.07 -4.33 -25.06
C GLY A 202 -31.37 -5.00 -24.62
N ILE A 203 -32.49 -4.27 -24.51
CA ILE A 203 -33.82 -4.90 -24.52
C ILE A 203 -34.21 -5.13 -25.99
N VAL A 204 -33.54 -6.03 -26.71
CA VAL A 204 -34.10 -6.81 -27.84
C VAL A 204 -33.07 -7.90 -28.18
N ALA A 205 -33.16 -9.06 -27.54
CA ALA A 205 -32.81 -10.38 -28.11
C ALA A 205 -32.61 -11.39 -26.97
N VAL A 206 -33.70 -12.02 -26.52
CA VAL A 206 -33.88 -13.48 -26.33
C VAL A 206 -35.32 -13.69 -25.86
N VAL A 207 -36.27 -13.75 -26.80
CA VAL A 207 -37.41 -14.70 -26.78
C VAL A 207 -37.75 -14.98 -28.25
N LEU A 208 -37.13 -16.01 -28.84
CA LEU A 208 -37.56 -16.55 -30.12
C LEU A 208 -37.55 -18.08 -30.15
N VAL A 209 -37.83 -18.72 -29.00
CA VAL A 209 -38.19 -20.15 -28.97
C VAL A 209 -39.30 -20.37 -27.94
N ALA A 210 -40.53 -20.05 -28.32
CA ALA A 210 -41.78 -20.68 -27.85
C ALA A 210 -42.98 -19.87 -28.40
N GLY A 211 -43.41 -20.17 -29.62
CA GLY A 211 -44.55 -19.48 -30.22
C GLY A 211 -44.98 -19.99 -31.60
N ALA A 212 -44.16 -20.78 -32.28
CA ALA A 212 -44.53 -21.41 -33.55
C ALA A 212 -45.49 -22.62 -33.44
N ALA A 213 -46.07 -22.87 -32.25
CA ALA A 213 -47.10 -23.90 -32.05
C ALA A 213 -48.51 -23.33 -31.77
N GLY A 214 -48.67 -22.01 -31.62
CA GLY A 214 -49.95 -21.37 -31.24
C GLY A 214 -50.84 -20.93 -32.41
N PHE A 215 -50.31 -20.73 -33.62
CA PHE A 215 -51.08 -20.18 -34.75
C PHE A 215 -51.66 -21.23 -35.71
N ALA A 216 -51.24 -22.50 -35.65
CA ALA A 216 -51.83 -23.56 -36.47
C ALA A 216 -53.21 -24.04 -35.96
N ALA A 217 -53.50 -23.88 -34.66
CA ALA A 217 -54.77 -24.34 -34.07
C ALA A 217 -55.94 -23.35 -34.27
N MET A 218 -55.68 -22.07 -34.54
CA MET A 218 -56.74 -21.05 -34.68
C MET A 218 -57.26 -20.89 -36.12
N VAL A 219 -56.59 -21.47 -37.13
CA VAL A 219 -57.04 -21.43 -38.54
C VAL A 219 -57.88 -22.67 -38.90
N ILE A 220 -57.77 -23.78 -38.16
CA ILE A 220 -58.57 -24.99 -38.43
C ILE A 220 -60.02 -24.87 -37.90
N ARG A 221 -60.28 -24.00 -36.91
CA ARG A 221 -61.64 -23.86 -36.34
C ARG A 221 -62.61 -22.99 -37.14
N LYS A 222 -62.17 -22.26 -38.16
CA LYS A 222 -63.09 -21.49 -39.04
C LYS A 222 -63.55 -22.23 -40.30
N LYS A 223 -63.01 -23.40 -40.62
CA LYS A 223 -63.48 -24.21 -41.78
C LYS A 223 -64.45 -25.34 -41.45
N LYS A 224 -64.80 -25.56 -40.17
CA LYS A 224 -65.74 -26.62 -39.77
C LYS A 224 -67.14 -26.15 -39.38
N GLN A 225 -67.42 -24.85 -39.43
CA GLN A 225 -68.75 -24.28 -39.20
C GLN A 225 -69.40 -23.68 -40.46
N GLU A 226 -68.80 -23.87 -41.64
CA GLU A 226 -69.34 -23.38 -42.92
C GLU A 226 -69.54 -24.51 -43.96
N VAL A 227 -69.53 -25.78 -43.52
CA VAL A 227 -69.87 -26.95 -44.36
C VAL A 227 -71.14 -27.66 -43.87
N GLU A 228 -71.85 -27.10 -42.89
CA GLU A 228 -73.24 -27.48 -42.60
C GLU A 228 -74.17 -26.37 -43.12
N VAL A 229 -74.03 -26.08 -44.41
CA VAL A 229 -75.06 -25.42 -45.21
C VAL A 229 -75.67 -26.53 -46.06
N ASP A 230 -76.95 -26.78 -45.84
CA ASP A 230 -77.88 -27.10 -46.93
C ASP A 230 -77.53 -28.33 -47.80
N SER A 231 -78.02 -29.51 -47.39
CA SER A 231 -78.47 -30.56 -48.32
C SER A 231 -79.14 -31.71 -47.57
N LYS A 232 -80.43 -31.54 -47.26
CA LYS A 232 -81.54 -32.38 -47.75
C LYS A 232 -82.85 -32.05 -47.03
#